data_AF-A0A7Y0H9P4-F1
#
_entry.id   AF-A0A7Y0H9P4-F1
#
_cell.length_a   1.000
_cell.length_b   1.000
_cell.length_c   1.000
_cell.angle_alpha   90.00
_cell.angle_beta   90.00
_cell.angle_gamma   90.00
#
_symmetry.space_group_name_H-M   'P 1'
#
loop_
_entity.id
_entity.type
_entity.pdbx_description
1 polymer ?
#
loop_
_entity_poly.entity_id
_entity_poly.type
_entity_poly.pdbx_seq_one_letter_code
_entity_poly.pdbx_strand_id
1 'polypeptide(L)'
;MANVEINESLQTLVASTERAQSGIESSLESLRARWFALREHYLGLGAEDIESELNIVFAQTERLIEALEQWQDICNSSLQSGKEVSDAT
;
A
#
# COMPACT_ATOMS: atom_id res chain seq x y z
N MET A 1 -3.39 -8.67 30.58
CA MET A 1 -4.42 -8.99 29.56
C MET A 1 -4.52 -7.92 28.48
N ALA A 2 -4.72 -6.63 28.81
CA ALA A 2 -4.86 -5.56 27.80
C ALA A 2 -3.71 -5.46 26.76
N ASN A 3 -2.45 -5.65 27.15
CA ASN A 3 -1.32 -5.58 26.20
C ASN A 3 -1.34 -6.72 25.15
N VAL A 4 -1.88 -7.88 25.47
CA VAL A 4 -1.96 -9.02 24.54
C VAL A 4 -3.03 -8.76 23.49
N GLU A 5 -4.21 -8.29 23.90
CA GLU A 5 -5.32 -7.94 23.01
C GLU A 5 -4.96 -6.79 22.05
N ILE A 6 -4.21 -5.79 22.54
CA ILE A 6 -3.68 -4.69 21.70
C ILE A 6 -2.69 -5.23 20.67
N ASN A 7 -1.81 -6.15 21.06
CA ASN A 7 -0.81 -6.76 20.19
C ASN A 7 -1.47 -7.58 19.07
N GLU A 8 -2.47 -8.40 19.39
CA GLU A 8 -3.25 -9.19 18.43
C GLU A 8 -4.04 -8.28 17.47
N SER A 9 -4.61 -7.19 17.98
CA SER A 9 -5.34 -6.20 17.18
C SER A 9 -4.40 -5.49 16.19
N LEU A 10 -3.20 -5.11 16.63
CA LEU A 10 -2.18 -4.51 15.77
C LEU A 10 -1.70 -5.48 14.69
N GLN A 11 -1.44 -6.75 15.03
CA GLN A 11 -1.06 -7.78 14.05
C GLN A 11 -2.15 -7.99 12.99
N THR A 12 -3.43 -8.03 13.41
CA THR A 12 -4.56 -8.15 12.49
C THR A 12 -4.65 -6.94 11.55
N LEU A 13 -4.42 -5.74 12.09
CA LEU A 13 -4.42 -4.51 11.31
C LEU A 13 -3.27 -4.51 10.28
N VAL A 14 -2.05 -4.88 10.68
CA VAL A 14 -0.89 -5.00 9.77
C VAL A 14 -1.19 -5.97 8.64
N ALA A 15 -1.67 -7.19 8.95
CA ALA A 15 -2.01 -8.19 7.94
C ALA A 15 -3.17 -7.76 7.02
N SER A 16 -4.09 -6.92 7.50
CA SER A 16 -5.13 -6.32 6.67
C SER A 16 -4.56 -5.27 5.72
N THR A 17 -3.65 -4.43 6.22
CA THR A 17 -2.98 -3.39 5.44
C THR A 17 -2.08 -3.98 4.35
N GLU A 18 -1.29 -5.01 4.66
CA GLU A 18 -0.45 -5.72 3.68
C GLU A 18 -1.30 -6.27 2.52
N ARG A 19 -2.43 -6.93 2.84
CA ARG A 19 -3.36 -7.42 1.80
C ARG A 19 -3.94 -6.31 0.95
N ALA A 20 -4.28 -5.17 1.56
CA ALA A 20 -4.78 -4.01 0.84
C ALA A 20 -3.70 -3.41 -0.07
N GLN A 21 -2.47 -3.27 0.42
CA GLN A 21 -1.32 -2.78 -0.34
C GLN A 21 -1.06 -3.65 -1.57
N SER A 22 -0.92 -4.96 -1.41
CA SER A 22 -0.71 -5.87 -2.56
C SER A 22 -1.86 -5.83 -3.58
N GLY A 23 -3.10 -5.64 -3.11
CA GLY A 23 -4.25 -5.48 -3.99
C GLY A 23 -4.21 -4.17 -4.81
N ILE A 24 -3.75 -3.09 -4.19
CA ILE A 24 -3.55 -1.79 -4.83
C ILE A 24 -2.43 -1.87 -5.87
N GLU A 25 -1.28 -2.43 -5.51
CA GLU A 25 -0.12 -2.61 -6.40
C GLU A 25 -0.51 -3.43 -7.64
N SER A 26 -1.19 -4.57 -7.44
CA SER A 26 -1.65 -5.43 -8.53
C SER A 26 -2.64 -4.71 -9.46
N SER A 27 -3.56 -3.93 -8.89
CA SER A 27 -4.54 -3.17 -9.67
C SER A 27 -3.88 -2.04 -10.47
N LEU A 28 -2.89 -1.38 -9.88
CA LEU A 28 -2.14 -0.30 -10.51
C LEU A 28 -1.29 -0.81 -11.67
N GLU A 29 -0.59 -1.93 -11.48
CA GLU A 29 0.18 -2.57 -12.55
C GLU A 29 -0.72 -3.03 -13.71
N SER A 30 -1.87 -3.64 -13.39
CA SER A 30 -2.87 -4.00 -14.39
C SER A 30 -3.40 -2.78 -15.16
N LEU A 31 -3.65 -1.67 -14.47
CA LEU A 31 -4.11 -0.43 -15.11
C LEU A 31 -3.04 0.15 -16.04
N ARG A 32 -1.79 0.19 -15.58
CA ARG A 32 -0.63 0.65 -16.36
C ARG A 32 -0.47 -0.18 -17.63
N ALA A 33 -0.49 -1.51 -17.52
CA ALA A 33 -0.40 -2.41 -18.67
C ALA A 33 -1.53 -2.21 -19.68
N ARG A 34 -2.79 -2.08 -19.20
CA ARG A 34 -3.95 -1.83 -20.07
C ARG A 34 -3.87 -0.48 -20.77
N TRP A 35 -3.44 0.56 -20.05
CA TRP A 35 -3.24 1.87 -20.65
C TRP A 35 -2.16 1.85 -21.72
N PHE A 36 -0.99 1.24 -21.46
CA PHE A 36 0.06 1.14 -22.47
C PHE A 36 -0.40 0.41 -23.74
N ALA A 37 -1.09 -0.73 -23.58
CA ALA A 37 -1.64 -1.49 -24.70
C ALA A 37 -2.70 -0.68 -25.49
N LEU A 38 -3.55 0.08 -24.80
CA LEU A 38 -4.53 0.96 -25.46
C LEU A 38 -3.83 2.13 -26.17
N ARG A 39 -2.86 2.76 -25.50
CA ARG A 39 -2.15 3.95 -25.96
C ARG A 39 -1.34 3.71 -27.23
N GLU A 40 -0.83 2.50 -27.42
CA GLU A 40 -0.15 2.07 -28.65
C GLU A 40 -1.03 2.25 -29.90
N HIS A 41 -2.34 2.07 -29.76
CA HIS A 41 -3.30 2.16 -30.87
C HIS A 41 -4.21 3.40 -30.81
N TYR A 42 -4.35 4.01 -29.63
CA TYR A 42 -5.19 5.17 -29.41
C TYR A 42 -4.40 6.47 -29.58
N LEU A 43 -4.61 7.11 -30.74
CA LEU A 43 -4.14 8.48 -31.06
C LEU A 43 -5.30 9.49 -31.04
N GLY A 44 -6.40 9.16 -30.35
CA GLY A 44 -7.60 9.99 -30.30
C GLY A 44 -7.39 11.30 -29.54
N LEU A 45 -8.28 12.26 -29.79
CA LEU A 45 -8.35 13.51 -29.01
C LEU A 45 -8.55 13.18 -27.53
N GLY A 46 -7.73 13.77 -26.66
CA GLY A 46 -7.77 13.55 -25.22
C GLY A 46 -6.89 12.40 -24.70
N ALA A 47 -6.14 11.71 -25.57
CA ALA A 47 -5.19 10.66 -25.14
C ALA A 47 -4.16 11.20 -24.14
N GLU A 48 -3.62 12.40 -24.40
CA GLU A 48 -2.63 13.06 -23.53
C GLU A 48 -3.25 13.51 -22.19
N ASP A 49 -4.50 13.96 -22.20
CA ASP A 49 -5.22 14.36 -20.98
C ASP A 49 -5.46 13.15 -20.08
N ILE A 50 -5.92 12.04 -20.64
CA ILE A 50 -6.09 10.77 -19.91
C ILE A 50 -4.75 10.24 -19.40
N GLU A 51 -3.69 10.33 -20.20
CA GLU A 51 -2.34 9.93 -19.80
C GLU A 51 -1.86 10.75 -18.58
N SER A 52 -2.12 12.06 -18.60
CA SER A 52 -1.81 12.96 -17.49
C SER A 52 -2.58 12.59 -16.22
N GLU A 53 -3.89 12.36 -16.32
CA GLU A 53 -4.72 11.93 -15.19
C GLU A 53 -4.26 10.59 -14.61
N LEU A 54 -3.95 9.62 -15.47
CA LEU A 54 -3.42 8.31 -15.04
C LEU A 54 -2.07 8.45 -14.34
N ASN A 55 -1.18 9.31 -14.83
CA ASN A 55 0.10 9.58 -14.18
C ASN A 55 -0.08 10.22 -12.79
N ILE A 56 -1.09 11.08 -12.61
CA ILE A 56 -1.44 11.62 -11.29
C ILE A 56 -1.91 10.50 -10.37
N VAL A 57 -2.80 9.62 -10.83
CA VAL A 57 -3.28 8.47 -10.05
C VAL A 57 -2.12 7.54 -9.67
N PHE A 58 -1.19 7.28 -10.59
CA PHE A 58 -0.02 6.46 -10.32
C PHE A 58 0.86 7.08 -9.24
N ALA A 59 1.23 8.36 -9.38
CA ALA A 59 2.06 9.05 -8.40
C ALA A 59 1.39 9.16 -7.02
N GLN A 60 0.07 9.39 -6.97
CA GLN A 60 -0.67 9.41 -5.69
C GLN A 60 -0.70 8.04 -5.03
N THR A 61 -0.86 6.98 -5.82
CA THR A 61 -0.93 5.62 -5.30
C THR A 61 0.43 5.10 -4.86
N GLU A 62 1.50 5.43 -5.59
CA GLU A 62 2.89 5.14 -5.19
C GLU A 62 3.21 5.79 -3.83
N ARG A 63 2.84 7.06 -3.61
CA ARG A 63 2.97 7.73 -2.31
C ARG A 63 2.15 7.07 -1.20
N LEU A 64 0.96 6.55 -1.53
CA LEU A 64 0.14 5.84 -0.56
C LEU A 64 0.83 4.53 -0.15
N ILE A 65 1.39 3.79 -1.10
CA ILE A 65 2.15 2.56 -0.84
C ILE A 65 3.34 2.87 0.09
N GLU A 66 4.15 3.88 -0.22
CA GLU A 66 5.27 4.31 0.64
C GLU A 66 4.82 4.65 2.07
N ALA A 67 3.68 5.32 2.21
CA ALA A 67 3.12 5.65 3.53
C ALA A 67 2.64 4.41 4.29
N LEU A 68 2.09 3.40 3.60
CA LEU A 68 1.70 2.13 4.19
C LEU A 68 2.91 1.32 4.64
N GLU A 69 3.99 1.30 3.86
CA GLU A 69 5.26 0.66 4.23
C GLU A 69 5.88 1.30 5.48
N GLN A 70 5.96 2.64 5.52
CA GLN A 70 6.44 3.36 6.71
C GLN A 70 5.58 3.08 7.94
N TRP A 71 4.25 2.99 7.77
CA TRP A 71 3.35 2.65 8.85
C TRP A 71 3.57 1.20 9.34
N GLN A 72 3.78 0.25 8.42
CA GLN A 72 4.11 -1.14 8.78
C GLN A 72 5.41 -1.22 9.58
N ASP A 73 6.46 -0.48 9.19
CA ASP A 73 7.72 -0.42 9.92
C ASP A 73 7.56 0.10 11.35
N ILE A 74 6.73 1.14 11.53
CA ILE A 74 6.39 1.69 12.86
C ILE A 74 5.63 0.65 13.68
N CYS A 75 4.67 -0.04 13.09
CA CYS A 75 3.93 -1.10 13.78
C CYS A 75 4.85 -2.25 14.17
N ASN A 76 5.70 -2.73 13.25
CA ASN A 76 6.61 -3.85 13.50
C ASN A 76 7.67 -3.53 14.57
N SER A 77 8.21 -2.31 14.58
CA SER A 77 9.14 -1.86 15.64
C SER A 77 8.45 -1.78 17.01
N SER A 78 7.20 -1.31 17.07
CA SER A 78 6.39 -1.27 18.29
C SER A 78 6.06 -2.70 18.81
N LEU A 79 5.72 -3.62 17.92
CA LEU A 79 5.49 -5.03 18.24
C LEU A 79 6.76 -5.72 18.80
N GLN A 80 7.94 -5.41 18.26
CA GLN A 80 9.22 -5.97 18.74
C GLN A 80 9.60 -5.39 20.11
N SER A 81 9.47 -4.08 20.30
CA SER A 81 9.75 -3.39 21.57
C SER A 81 8.86 -3.88 22.71
N GLY A 82 7.57 -4.13 22.45
CA GLY A 82 6.64 -4.69 23.44
C GLY A 82 6.97 -6.12 23.87
N LYS A 83 7.65 -6.89 23.01
CA LYS A 83 8.05 -8.28 23.29
C LYS A 83 9.25 -8.35 24.24
N GLU A 84 10.23 -7.48 24.07
CA GLU A 84 11.40 -7.38 24.97
C GLU A 84 11.01 -6.96 26.39
N VAL A 85 10.02 -6.07 26.54
CA VAL A 85 9.51 -5.66 27.86
C VAL A 85 8.72 -6.78 28.53
N SER A 86 7.99 -7.60 27.76
CA SER A 86 7.23 -8.72 28.31
C SER A 86 8.10 -9.92 28.73
N ASP A 87 9.25 -10.14 28.10
CA ASP A 87 10.18 -11.23 28.45
C ASP A 87 11.13 -10.86 29.61
N ALA A 88 11.23 -9.57 29.96
CA ALA A 88 12.09 -9.05 31.03
C ALA A 88 11.41 -8.92 32.42
N THR A 89 10.13 -9.29 32.54
CA THR A 89 9.32 -9.31 33.78
C THR A 89 8.64 -10.64 33.98
#